data_AF-A0A9E3UYT9-F1
#
_entry.id   AF-A0A9E3UYT9-F1
#
_cell.length_a   1.000
_cell.length_b   1.000
_cell.length_c   1.000
_cell.angle_alpha   90.00
_cell.angle_beta   90.00
_cell.angle_gamma   90.00
#
_symmetry.space_group_name_H-M   'P 1'
#
loop_
_entity.id
_entity.type
_entity.pdbx_description
1 polymer ?
#
loop_
_entity_poly.entity_id
_entity_poly.type
_entity_poly.pdbx_seq_one_letter_code
_entity_poly.pdbx_strand_id
1 'polypeptide(L)' 'MARYSPKVQEKIAKNLHEHKHGGKFVSRKQAIAAGINQGRSEGGRAPKKPA' A
#
# COMPACT_ATOMS: atom_id res chain seq x y z
N MET A 1 -1.07 -17.28 6.78
CA MET A 1 -1.67 -16.42 5.72
C MET A 1 -0.88 -15.13 5.62
N ALA A 2 -0.51 -14.70 4.40
CA ALA A 2 0.10 -13.38 4.21
C ALA A 2 -0.81 -12.29 4.79
N ARG A 3 -0.22 -11.30 5.49
CA ARG A 3 -0.97 -10.17 6.09
C ARG A 3 -1.70 -9.34 5.04
N TYR A 4 -1.20 -9.33 3.80
CA TYR A 4 -1.73 -8.60 2.67
C TYR A 4 -1.98 -9.57 1.51
N SER A 5 -3.04 -9.37 0.74
CA SER A 5 -3.21 -10.08 -0.53
C SER A 5 -2.13 -9.67 -1.53
N PRO A 6 -1.81 -10.51 -2.54
CA PRO A 6 -0.83 -10.18 -3.58
C PRO A 6 -1.08 -8.82 -4.24
N LYS A 7 -2.35 -8.51 -4.55
CA LYS A 7 -2.78 -7.20 -5.09
C LYS A 7 -2.39 -6.03 -4.19
N VAL A 8 -2.61 -6.16 -2.87
CA VAL A 8 -2.26 -5.09 -1.92
C VAL A 8 -0.74 -4.94 -1.84
N GLN A 9 0.00 -6.05 -1.84
CA GLN A 9 1.46 -6.02 -1.82
C GLN A 9 2.02 -5.32 -3.07
N GLU A 10 1.45 -5.59 -4.24
CA GLU A 10 1.84 -4.96 -5.50
C GLU A 10 1.63 -3.44 -5.47
N LYS A 11 0.46 -2.97 -5.00
CA LYS A 11 0.17 -1.52 -4.89
C LYS A 11 1.10 -0.83 -3.89
N ILE A 12 1.40 -1.48 -2.76
CA ILE A 12 2.38 -0.96 -1.79
C ILE A 12 3.76 -0.86 -2.43
N ALA A 13 4.22 -1.91 -3.13
CA ALA A 13 5.52 -1.91 -3.78
C ALA A 13 5.63 -0.82 -4.85
N LYS A 14 4.59 -0.65 -5.68
CA LYS A 14 4.53 0.40 -6.68
C LYS A 14 4.63 1.79 -6.05
N ASN A 15 3.82 2.07 -5.03
CA ASN A 15 3.84 3.37 -4.35
C ASN A 15 5.16 3.64 -3.62
N LEU A 16 5.80 2.60 -3.07
CA LEU A 16 7.14 2.73 -2.48
C LEU A 16 8.20 3.04 -3.53
N HIS A 17 8.11 2.44 -4.72
CA HIS A 17 9.01 2.75 -5.82
C HIS A 17 8.81 4.19 -6.29
N GLU A 18 7.56 4.63 -6.49
CA GLU A 18 7.22 6.02 -6.85
C GLU A 18 7.67 7.02 -5.78
N HIS A 19 7.58 6.67 -4.48
CA HIS A 19 8.12 7.50 -3.42
C HIS A 19 9.65 7.61 -3.51
N LYS A 20 10.35 6.48 -3.71
CA LYS A 20 11.82 6.44 -3.75
C LYS A 20 12.40 7.16 -4.97
N HIS A 21 11.74 7.05 -6.12
CA HIS A 21 12.26 7.55 -7.39
C HIS A 21 11.61 8.85 -7.87
N GLY A 22 10.39 9.15 -7.43
CA GLY A 22 9.61 10.30 -7.91
C GLY A 22 9.10 11.24 -6.82
N GLY A 23 9.41 11.01 -5.54
CA GLY A 23 9.04 11.93 -4.45
C GLY A 23 7.53 12.13 -4.24
N LYS A 24 6.68 11.24 -4.80
CA LYS A 24 5.21 11.40 -4.84
C LYS A 24 4.54 11.44 -3.45
N PHE A 25 5.18 10.87 -2.45
CA PHE A 25 4.67 10.79 -1.09
C PHE A 25 5.62 11.51 -0.13
N VAL A 26 5.06 12.19 0.87
CA VAL A 26 5.80 12.92 1.91
C VAL A 26 6.57 11.94 2.81
N SER A 27 6.05 10.73 2.99
CA SER A 27 6.72 9.70 3.79
C SER A 27 6.46 8.29 3.28
N ARG A 28 7.36 7.37 3.62
CA ARG A 28 7.20 5.94 3.39
C ARG A 28 5.90 5.39 3.98
N LYS A 29 5.49 5.88 5.17
CA LYS A 29 4.23 5.49 5.82
C LYS A 29 3.02 5.91 4.98
N GLN A 30 3.05 7.10 4.39
CA GLN A 30 1.99 7.57 3.49
C GLN A 30 1.90 6.72 2.22
N ALA A 31 3.04 6.37 1.61
CA ALA A 31 3.09 5.50 0.44
C ALA A 31 2.47 4.11 0.72
N ILE A 32 2.81 3.51 1.88
CA ILE A 32 2.23 2.24 2.32
C ILE A 32 0.72 2.37 2.57
N ALA A 33 0.29 3.44 3.25
CA ALA A 33 -1.13 3.68 3.52
C ALA A 33 -1.93 3.85 2.22
N ALA A 34 -1.39 4.59 1.25
CA ALA A 34 -1.99 4.75 -0.08
C ALA A 34 -2.08 3.41 -0.82
N GLY A 35 -1.02 2.58 -0.76
CA GLY A 35 -1.01 1.26 -1.38
C GLY A 35 -2.05 0.30 -0.77
N ILE A 36 -2.20 0.34 0.56
CA ILE A 36 -3.24 -0.43 1.26
C ILE A 36 -4.64 0.03 0.83
N ASN A 37 -4.89 1.34 0.74
CA ASN A 37 -6.19 1.87 0.34
C ASN A 37 -6.53 1.51 -1.11
N GLN A 38 -5.58 1.68 -2.04
CA GLN A 38 -5.76 1.28 -3.44
C GLN A 38 -6.03 -0.23 -3.57
N GLY A 39 -5.23 -1.06 -2.91
CA GLY A 39 -5.42 -2.50 -2.93
C GLY A 39 -6.76 -2.93 -2.34
N ARG A 40 -7.29 -2.23 -1.32
CA ARG A 40 -8.64 -2.46 -0.77
C ARG A 40 -9.75 -2.09 -1.74
N SER A 41 -9.65 -0.93 -2.39
CA SER A 41 -10.63 -0.49 -3.40
C SER A 41 -10.74 -1.48 -4.56
N GLU A 42 -9.66 -2.20 -4.86
CA GLU A 42 -9.59 -3.26 -5.88
C GLU A 42 -10.00 -4.66 -5.36
N GLY A 43 -10.60 -4.74 -4.17
CA GLY A 43 -11.10 -5.98 -3.55
C GLY A 43 -10.02 -6.81 -2.84
N GLY A 44 -8.82 -6.26 -2.64
CA GLY A 44 -7.74 -6.93 -1.94
C GLY A 44 -7.94 -6.95 -0.41
N ARG A 45 -7.55 -8.07 0.21
CA ARG A 45 -7.58 -8.24 1.67
C ARG A 45 -6.36 -7.55 2.32
N ALA A 46 -6.61 -6.65 3.27
CA ALA A 46 -5.58 -6.00 4.07
C ALA A 46 -6.02 -5.86 5.54
N PRO A 47 -5.08 -5.88 6.52
CA PRO A 47 -5.40 -5.81 7.95
C PRO A 47 -6.08 -4.48 8.28
N LYS A 48 -7.24 -4.54 8.96
CA LYS A 48 -7.93 -3.33 9.43
C LYS A 48 -7.01 -2.58 10.40
N LYS A 49 -7.12 -1.24 10.41
CA LYS A 49 -6.47 -0.48 11.49
C LYS A 49 -7.03 -1.02 12.80
N PRO A 50 -6.19 -1.28 13.82
CA PRO A 50 -6.71 -1.49 15.16
C PRO A 50 -7.55 -0.25 15.53
N ALA A 51 -8.72 -0.51 16.11
CA ALA A 51 -9.67 0.52 16.54
C ALA A 51 -9.04 1.43 17.61
#